data_AF-A0A060XIJ2-F1
#
_entry.id   AF-A0A060XIJ2-F1
#
_cell.length_a   1.000
_cell.length_b   1.000
_cell.length_c   1.000
_cell.angle_alpha   90.00
_cell.angle_beta   90.00
_cell.angle_gamma   90.00
#
_symmetry.space_group_name_H-M   'P 1'
#
loop_
_entity.id
_entity.type
_entity.pdbx_description
1 polymer ?
#
loop_
_entity_poly.entity_id
_entity_poly.type
_entity_poly.pdbx_seq_one_letter_code
_entity_poly.pdbx_strand_id
1 'polypeptide(L)'
;MENDCDINDQKQDVKKTGCCFERTCSALTVDDVYEMAKLIGSEVEKLIDSYGKESATVLLPKIVKVLELLESFASRNNAHKSKEEELLKAFETLHVQKQKKTRSVKEYDESRKIEIQREVQQQEEAEKQRSRCEELQAQVLHLQTEIQELQSCLRGNHAQEDRVQRQEREVMLKLKEVVDRQRDELRAKVQQIASMSKEVEAVRTKRLHVQSI
;
A
#
# COMPACT_ATOMS: atom_id res chain seq x y z
N MET A 1 -65.45 -58.77 3.33
CA MET A 1 -65.22 -57.33 3.55
C MET A 1 -65.12 -56.74 2.16
N GLU A 2 -66.29 -56.39 1.65
CA GLU A 2 -66.55 -55.80 0.35
C GLU A 2 -66.28 -54.30 0.38
N ASN A 3 -65.84 -53.79 -0.78
CA ASN A 3 -66.09 -52.49 -1.37
C ASN A 3 -65.60 -51.22 -0.64
N ASP A 4 -64.72 -50.47 -1.32
CA ASP A 4 -65.03 -49.13 -1.84
C ASP A 4 -63.74 -48.42 -2.31
N CYS A 5 -63.34 -48.72 -3.54
CA CYS A 5 -62.48 -47.84 -4.34
C CYS A 5 -63.19 -47.70 -5.68
N ASP A 6 -63.77 -46.53 -5.97
CA ASP A 6 -64.01 -45.98 -7.33
C ASP A 6 -65.11 -44.89 -7.34
N ILE A 7 -65.09 -43.95 -6.38
CA ILE A 7 -65.96 -42.77 -6.46
C ILE A 7 -65.17 -41.52 -6.09
N ASN A 8 -64.18 -41.14 -6.89
CA ASN A 8 -63.68 -39.76 -6.81
C ASN A 8 -63.14 -39.14 -8.12
N ASP A 9 -62.97 -39.92 -9.19
CA ASP A 9 -62.42 -39.39 -10.46
C ASP A 9 -63.43 -38.65 -11.35
N GLN A 10 -64.74 -38.78 -11.12
CA GLN A 10 -65.74 -38.15 -12.01
C GLN A 10 -66.16 -36.73 -11.59
N LYS A 11 -65.76 -36.24 -10.41
CA LYS A 11 -66.19 -34.92 -9.90
C LYS A 11 -65.23 -33.76 -10.18
N GLN A 12 -64.00 -34.04 -10.63
CA GLN A 12 -63.03 -33.00 -11.00
C GLN A 12 -63.12 -32.56 -12.47
N ASP A 13 -63.66 -33.40 -13.36
CA ASP A 13 -63.74 -33.10 -14.79
C ASP A 13 -64.82 -32.05 -15.12
N VAL A 14 -65.90 -32.00 -14.33
CA VAL A 14 -67.05 -31.10 -14.57
C VAL A 14 -66.78 -29.65 -14.13
N LYS A 15 -65.78 -29.39 -13.28
CA LYS A 15 -65.48 -28.03 -12.81
C LYS A 15 -64.51 -27.25 -13.72
N LYS A 16 -63.80 -27.94 -14.62
CA LYS A 16 -62.81 -27.29 -15.51
C LYS A 16 -63.43 -26.75 -16.79
N THR A 17 -64.59 -27.28 -17.18
CA THR A 17 -65.26 -27.00 -18.45
C THR A 17 -66.03 -25.67 -18.50
N GLY A 18 -66.24 -24.95 -17.40
CA GLY A 18 -66.92 -23.64 -17.41
C GLY A 18 -65.99 -22.42 -17.54
N CYS A 19 -64.72 -22.56 -17.17
CA CYS A 19 -63.82 -21.41 -16.95
C CYS A 19 -63.20 -20.85 -18.24
N CYS A 20 -63.17 -21.63 -19.34
CA CYS A 20 -62.49 -21.21 -20.57
C CYS A 20 -63.12 -19.97 -21.23
N PHE A 21 -64.44 -19.76 -21.06
CA PHE A 21 -65.15 -18.59 -21.58
C PHE A 21 -65.01 -17.32 -20.70
N GLU A 22 -64.50 -17.44 -19.47
CA GLU A 22 -64.29 -16.32 -18.55
C GLU A 22 -62.91 -15.68 -18.71
N ARG A 23 -62.00 -16.31 -19.47
CA ARG A 23 -60.64 -15.79 -19.67
C ARG A 23 -60.64 -14.57 -20.60
N THR A 24 -59.79 -13.60 -20.27
CA THR A 24 -59.55 -12.45 -21.15
C THR A 24 -58.81 -12.88 -22.42
N CYS A 25 -59.02 -12.16 -23.53
CA CYS A 25 -58.34 -12.44 -24.80
C CYS A 25 -56.81 -12.51 -24.64
N SER A 26 -56.24 -11.71 -23.74
CA SER A 26 -54.81 -11.70 -23.45
C SER A 26 -54.31 -12.96 -22.75
N ALA A 27 -55.16 -13.68 -22.00
CA ALA A 27 -54.80 -14.88 -21.23
C ALA A 27 -55.19 -16.19 -21.92
N LEU A 28 -55.90 -16.12 -23.05
CA LEU A 28 -56.37 -17.28 -23.79
C LEU A 28 -55.21 -18.09 -24.37
N THR A 29 -55.24 -19.41 -24.14
CA THR A 29 -54.28 -20.38 -24.67
C THR A 29 -54.91 -21.26 -25.76
N VAL A 30 -54.08 -22.01 -26.49
CA VAL A 30 -54.54 -22.96 -27.52
C VAL A 30 -55.40 -24.08 -26.87
N ASP A 31 -54.99 -24.56 -25.69
CA ASP A 31 -55.74 -25.55 -24.93
C ASP A 31 -57.14 -25.05 -24.57
N ASP A 32 -57.27 -23.76 -24.24
CA ASP A 32 -58.57 -23.15 -23.95
C ASP A 32 -59.49 -23.14 -25.17
N VAL A 33 -58.92 -22.98 -26.38
CA VAL A 33 -59.68 -23.05 -27.64
C VAL A 33 -60.16 -24.46 -27.92
N TYR A 34 -59.35 -25.48 -27.63
CA TYR A 34 -59.76 -26.88 -27.76
C TYR A 34 -60.87 -27.24 -26.76
N GLU A 35 -60.79 -26.76 -25.52
CA GLU A 35 -61.88 -26.96 -24.54
C GLU A 35 -63.17 -26.23 -24.96
N MET A 36 -63.08 -25.00 -25.47
CA MET A 36 -64.23 -24.30 -26.05
C MET A 36 -64.83 -25.08 -27.24
N ALA A 37 -63.99 -25.63 -28.12
CA ALA A 37 -64.44 -26.42 -29.26
C ALA A 37 -65.19 -27.69 -28.82
N LYS A 38 -64.71 -28.38 -27.78
CA LYS A 38 -65.37 -29.55 -27.20
C LYS A 38 -66.76 -29.21 -26.66
N LEU A 39 -66.89 -28.11 -25.93
CA LEU A 39 -68.17 -27.66 -25.37
C LEU A 39 -69.15 -27.24 -26.46
N ILE A 40 -68.70 -26.41 -27.39
CA ILE A 40 -69.51 -26.00 -28.54
C ILE A 40 -69.94 -27.21 -29.36
N GLY A 41 -69.03 -28.17 -29.59
CA GLY A 41 -69.34 -29.43 -30.27
C GLY A 41 -70.47 -30.21 -29.59
N SER A 42 -70.43 -30.33 -28.26
CA SER A 42 -71.47 -31.02 -27.50
C SER A 42 -72.84 -30.32 -27.55
N GLU A 43 -72.88 -28.99 -27.62
CA GLU A 43 -74.13 -28.23 -27.77
C GLU A 43 -74.66 -28.29 -29.22
N VAL A 44 -73.77 -28.30 -30.21
CA VAL A 44 -74.15 -28.50 -31.61
C VAL A 44 -74.68 -29.92 -31.85
N GLU A 45 -74.14 -30.93 -31.17
CA GLU A 45 -74.65 -32.31 -31.21
C GLU A 45 -76.09 -32.39 -30.68
N LYS A 46 -76.37 -31.78 -29.51
CA LYS A 46 -77.73 -31.66 -28.97
C LYS A 46 -78.70 -30.93 -29.92
N LEU A 47 -78.22 -29.91 -30.64
CA LEU A 47 -79.01 -29.19 -31.64
C LEU A 47 -79.37 -30.09 -32.83
N ILE A 48 -78.42 -30.90 -33.29
CA ILE A 48 -78.64 -31.86 -34.39
C ILE A 48 -79.65 -32.93 -33.96
N ASP A 49 -79.52 -33.46 -32.75
CA ASP A 49 -80.43 -34.50 -32.23
C ASP A 49 -81.87 -34.02 -32.10
N SER A 50 -82.08 -32.74 -31.80
CA SER A 50 -83.41 -32.16 -31.54
C SER A 50 -84.10 -31.59 -32.78
N TYR A 51 -83.37 -30.99 -33.72
CA TYR A 51 -83.94 -30.30 -34.88
C TYR A 51 -83.53 -30.89 -36.24
N GLY A 52 -82.71 -31.94 -36.23
CA GLY A 52 -82.18 -32.58 -37.42
C GLY A 52 -80.91 -31.90 -37.95
N LYS A 53 -80.16 -32.65 -38.77
CA LYS A 53 -78.84 -32.25 -39.30
C LYS A 53 -78.84 -30.90 -40.02
N GLU A 54 -79.92 -30.59 -40.75
CA GLU A 54 -80.02 -29.37 -41.57
C GLU A 54 -79.89 -28.08 -40.76
N SER A 55 -80.24 -28.11 -39.47
CA SER A 55 -80.10 -26.97 -38.57
C SER A 55 -78.64 -26.60 -38.26
N ALA A 56 -77.70 -27.54 -38.40
CA ALA A 56 -76.28 -27.31 -38.12
C ALA A 56 -75.39 -27.26 -39.38
N THR A 57 -75.86 -27.75 -40.53
CA THR A 57 -75.03 -27.93 -41.75
C THR A 57 -74.34 -26.65 -42.20
N VAL A 58 -75.01 -25.49 -42.11
CA VAL A 58 -74.47 -24.18 -42.53
C VAL A 58 -73.72 -23.47 -41.39
N LEU A 59 -74.08 -23.76 -40.15
CA LEU A 59 -73.53 -23.11 -38.97
C LEU A 59 -72.18 -23.70 -38.56
N LEU A 60 -72.05 -25.03 -38.61
CA LEU A 60 -70.86 -25.76 -38.17
C LEU A 60 -69.57 -25.29 -38.88
N PRO A 61 -69.52 -25.11 -40.22
CA PRO A 61 -68.33 -24.59 -40.89
C PRO A 61 -67.93 -23.17 -40.43
N LYS A 62 -68.91 -22.32 -40.07
CA LYS A 62 -68.65 -20.97 -39.56
C LYS A 62 -68.07 -21.01 -38.14
N ILE A 63 -68.59 -21.90 -37.29
CA ILE A 63 -68.08 -22.13 -35.94
C ILE A 63 -66.62 -22.62 -35.99
N VAL A 64 -66.36 -23.64 -36.81
CA VAL A 64 -64.99 -24.16 -37.02
C VAL A 64 -64.08 -23.03 -37.47
N LYS A 65 -64.52 -22.17 -38.41
CA LYS A 65 -63.69 -21.07 -38.88
C LYS A 65 -63.34 -20.05 -37.78
N VAL A 66 -64.28 -19.75 -36.89
CA VAL A 66 -64.04 -18.86 -35.75
C VAL A 66 -63.05 -19.50 -34.77
N LEU A 67 -63.18 -20.80 -34.50
CA LEU A 67 -62.26 -21.54 -33.63
C LEU A 67 -60.84 -21.59 -34.21
N GLU A 68 -60.66 -21.82 -35.51
CA GLU A 68 -59.36 -21.75 -36.18
C GLU A 68 -58.70 -20.36 -36.05
N LEU A 69 -59.48 -19.29 -36.24
CA LEU A 69 -58.98 -17.92 -36.09
C LEU A 69 -58.56 -17.64 -34.65
N LEU A 70 -59.31 -18.18 -33.69
CA LEU A 70 -59.03 -18.03 -32.27
C LEU A 70 -57.79 -18.83 -31.84
N GLU A 71 -57.60 -20.03 -32.39
CA GLU A 71 -56.40 -20.85 -32.21
C GLU A 71 -55.15 -20.13 -32.76
N SER A 72 -55.25 -19.57 -33.97
CA SER A 72 -54.19 -18.76 -34.57
C SER A 72 -53.88 -17.51 -33.74
N PHE A 73 -54.89 -16.88 -33.15
CA PHE A 73 -54.73 -15.75 -32.26
C PHE A 73 -54.02 -16.14 -30.95
N ALA A 74 -54.49 -17.19 -30.28
CA ALA A 74 -53.89 -17.70 -29.04
C ALA A 74 -52.44 -18.14 -29.24
N SER A 75 -52.15 -18.84 -30.34
CA SER A 75 -50.80 -19.28 -30.71
C SER A 75 -49.84 -18.11 -30.90
N ARG A 76 -50.25 -17.09 -31.67
CA ARG A 76 -49.43 -15.89 -31.88
C ARG A 76 -49.23 -15.11 -30.59
N ASN A 77 -50.28 -14.95 -29.79
CA ASN A 77 -50.21 -14.26 -28.50
C ASN A 77 -49.21 -14.93 -27.55
N ASN A 78 -49.21 -16.26 -27.46
CA ASN A 78 -48.23 -17.01 -26.66
C ASN A 78 -46.80 -16.83 -27.18
N ALA A 79 -46.59 -16.84 -28.50
CA ALA A 79 -45.28 -16.58 -29.09
C ALA A 79 -44.78 -15.16 -28.77
N HIS A 80 -45.67 -14.16 -28.81
CA HIS A 80 -45.34 -12.79 -28.43
C HIS A 80 -44.95 -12.67 -26.95
N LYS A 81 -45.71 -13.29 -26.04
CA LYS A 81 -45.39 -13.31 -24.60
C LYS A 81 -44.06 -14.00 -24.31
N SER A 82 -43.79 -15.14 -24.95
CA SER A 82 -42.52 -15.84 -24.79
C SER A 82 -41.34 -14.97 -25.26
N LYS A 83 -41.49 -14.26 -26.37
CA LYS A 83 -40.48 -13.32 -26.86
C LYS A 83 -40.29 -12.13 -25.94
N GLU A 84 -41.36 -11.60 -25.36
CA GLU A 84 -41.29 -10.52 -24.37
C GLU A 84 -40.52 -10.95 -23.12
N GLU A 85 -40.78 -12.16 -22.61
CA GLU A 85 -40.06 -12.74 -21.48
C GLU A 85 -38.56 -12.94 -21.78
N GLU A 86 -38.23 -13.44 -22.97
CA GLU A 86 -36.84 -13.57 -23.42
C GLU A 86 -36.14 -12.20 -23.49
N LEU A 87 -36.81 -11.18 -24.01
CA LEU A 87 -36.28 -9.82 -24.08
C LEU A 87 -36.07 -9.21 -22.68
N LEU A 88 -37.00 -9.43 -21.75
CA LEU A 88 -36.86 -8.99 -20.36
C LEU A 88 -35.65 -9.65 -19.70
N LYS A 89 -35.46 -10.96 -19.90
CA LYS A 89 -34.29 -11.69 -19.41
C LYS A 89 -32.97 -11.21 -20.04
N ALA A 90 -32.97 -10.96 -21.35
CA ALA A 90 -31.83 -10.39 -22.06
C ALA A 90 -31.49 -8.98 -21.55
N PHE A 91 -32.50 -8.16 -21.29
CA PHE A 91 -32.32 -6.83 -20.72
C PHE A 91 -31.72 -6.88 -19.31
N GLU A 92 -32.22 -7.75 -18.45
CA GLU A 92 -31.70 -7.92 -17.09
C GLU A 92 -30.23 -8.37 -17.09
N THR A 93 -29.89 -9.37 -17.92
CA THR A 93 -28.51 -9.85 -18.07
C THR A 93 -27.57 -8.77 -18.61
N LEU A 94 -28.00 -8.00 -19.63
CA LEU A 94 -27.23 -6.88 -20.16
C LEU A 94 -27.01 -5.78 -19.12
N HIS A 95 -28.05 -5.47 -18.33
CA HIS A 95 -27.97 -4.48 -17.27
C HIS A 95 -26.97 -4.89 -16.18
N VAL A 96 -27.04 -6.15 -15.72
CA VAL A 96 -26.07 -6.71 -14.76
C VAL A 96 -24.65 -6.70 -15.34
N GLN A 97 -24.47 -7.08 -16.60
CA GLN A 97 -23.15 -7.08 -17.25
C GLN A 97 -22.57 -5.66 -17.35
N LYS A 98 -23.38 -4.68 -17.73
CA LYS A 98 -22.97 -3.27 -17.79
C LYS A 98 -22.54 -2.76 -16.41
N GLN A 99 -23.31 -3.05 -15.36
CA GLN A 99 -22.94 -2.68 -13.99
C GLN A 99 -21.64 -3.35 -13.54
N LYS A 100 -21.47 -4.65 -13.80
CA LYS A 100 -20.22 -5.38 -13.48
C LYS A 100 -19.02 -4.77 -14.20
N LYS A 101 -19.15 -4.44 -15.48
CA LYS A 101 -18.07 -3.78 -16.24
C LYS A 101 -17.72 -2.40 -15.68
N THR A 102 -18.72 -1.61 -15.30
CA THR A 102 -18.47 -0.31 -14.68
C THR A 102 -17.80 -0.45 -13.31
N ARG A 103 -18.21 -1.44 -12.50
CA ARG A 103 -17.56 -1.73 -11.21
C ARG A 103 -16.12 -2.21 -11.39
N SER A 104 -15.88 -3.16 -12.30
CA SER A 104 -14.54 -3.68 -12.55
C SER A 104 -13.57 -2.62 -13.07
N VAL A 105 -14.04 -1.69 -13.92
CA VAL A 105 -13.21 -0.56 -14.38
C VAL A 105 -12.86 0.37 -13.22
N LYS A 106 -13.85 0.72 -12.37
CA LYS A 106 -13.60 1.56 -11.19
C LYS A 106 -12.64 0.89 -10.20
N GLU A 107 -12.82 -0.41 -9.94
CA GLU A 107 -11.94 -1.19 -9.07
C GLU A 107 -10.51 -1.25 -9.61
N TYR A 108 -10.35 -1.40 -10.94
CA TYR A 108 -9.04 -1.36 -11.60
C TYR A 108 -8.37 0.00 -11.47
N ASP A 109 -9.11 1.08 -11.74
CA ASP A 109 -8.60 2.45 -11.63
C ASP A 109 -8.24 2.81 -10.18
N GLU A 110 -9.07 2.43 -9.21
CA GLU A 110 -8.77 2.63 -7.79
C GLU A 110 -7.56 1.82 -7.32
N SER A 111 -7.46 0.55 -7.74
CA SER A 111 -6.31 -0.30 -7.41
C SER A 111 -5.02 0.27 -7.97
N ARG A 112 -5.04 0.70 -9.24
CA ARG A 112 -3.90 1.36 -9.90
C ARG A 112 -3.53 2.68 -9.22
N LYS A 113 -4.51 3.47 -8.78
CA LYS A 113 -4.25 4.72 -8.04
C LYS A 113 -3.59 4.45 -6.69
N ILE A 114 -4.04 3.43 -5.97
CA ILE A 114 -3.43 3.01 -4.69
C ILE A 114 -2.00 2.53 -4.90
N GLU A 115 -1.74 1.77 -5.97
CA GLU A 115 -0.40 1.28 -6.31
C GLU A 115 0.56 2.44 -6.61
N ILE A 116 0.17 3.38 -7.48
CA ILE A 116 0.96 4.59 -7.78
C ILE A 116 1.23 5.39 -6.50
N GLN A 117 0.23 5.56 -5.63
CA GLN A 117 0.40 6.31 -4.39
C GLN A 117 1.43 5.64 -3.45
N ARG A 118 1.44 4.30 -3.38
CA ARG A 118 2.44 3.57 -2.59
C ARG A 118 3.85 3.70 -3.18
N GLU A 119 3.98 3.62 -4.51
CA GLU A 119 5.27 3.80 -5.18
C GLU A 119 5.85 5.20 -4.93
N VAL A 120 5.02 6.24 -5.06
CA VAL A 120 5.44 7.62 -4.78
C VAL A 120 5.87 7.77 -3.33
N GLN A 121 5.10 7.24 -2.38
CA GLN A 121 5.45 7.31 -0.96
C GLN A 121 6.78 6.60 -0.66
N GLN A 122 7.00 5.40 -1.22
CA GLN A 122 8.27 4.69 -1.05
C GLN A 122 9.45 5.46 -1.64
N GLN A 123 9.24 6.11 -2.79
CA GLN A 123 10.27 6.91 -3.43
C GLN A 123 10.62 8.15 -2.60
N GLU A 124 9.64 8.87 -2.06
CA GLU A 124 9.86 10.01 -1.16
C GLU A 124 10.62 9.60 0.11
N GLU A 125 10.27 8.46 0.71
CA GLU A 125 10.98 7.92 1.87
C GLU A 125 12.43 7.55 1.54
N ALA A 126 12.67 6.91 0.39
CA ALA A 126 14.01 6.58 -0.08
C ALA A 126 14.85 7.82 -0.38
N GLU A 127 14.26 8.85 -0.99
CA GLU A 127 14.93 10.12 -1.28
C GLU A 127 15.31 10.86 0.02
N LYS A 128 14.41 10.88 1.02
CA LYS A 128 14.70 11.44 2.34
C LYS A 128 15.84 10.71 3.04
N GLN A 129 15.87 9.39 2.97
CA GLN A 129 16.97 8.59 3.53
C GLN A 129 18.28 8.90 2.81
N ARG A 130 18.25 9.00 1.48
CA ARG A 130 19.41 9.35 0.66
C ARG A 130 19.97 10.73 1.03
N SER A 131 19.12 11.74 1.13
CA SER A 131 19.52 13.10 1.53
C SER A 131 20.20 13.10 2.91
N ARG A 132 19.63 12.37 3.89
CA ARG A 132 20.24 12.23 5.22
C ARG A 132 21.60 11.53 5.17
N CYS A 133 21.75 10.50 4.33
CA CYS A 133 23.04 9.84 4.13
C CYS A 133 24.08 10.79 3.52
N GLU A 134 23.68 11.60 2.53
CA GLU A 134 24.56 12.60 1.91
C GLU A 134 24.99 13.69 2.91
N GLU A 135 24.07 14.19 3.74
CA GLU A 135 24.39 15.14 4.82
C GLU A 135 25.36 14.57 5.86
N LEU A 136 25.12 13.33 6.30
CA LEU A 136 26.02 12.65 7.24
C LEU A 136 27.39 12.41 6.63
N GLN A 137 27.44 12.03 5.34
CA GLN A 137 28.70 11.85 4.63
C GLN A 137 29.49 13.16 4.53
N ALA A 138 28.82 14.28 4.26
CA ALA A 138 29.44 15.61 4.25
C ALA A 138 30.00 15.99 5.64
N GLN A 139 29.25 15.72 6.71
CA GLN A 139 29.72 15.97 8.08
C GLN A 139 30.93 15.12 8.45
N VAL A 140 30.93 13.84 8.07
CA VAL A 140 32.08 12.95 8.31
C VAL A 140 33.32 13.46 7.57
N LEU A 141 33.18 13.88 6.31
CA LEU A 141 34.30 14.45 5.55
C LEU A 141 34.82 15.74 6.20
N HIS A 142 33.93 16.63 6.62
CA HIS A 142 34.32 17.87 7.32
C HIS A 142 35.11 17.58 8.60
N LEU A 143 34.60 16.69 9.46
CA LEU A 143 35.29 16.30 10.69
C LEU A 143 36.63 15.60 10.42
N GLN A 144 36.73 14.81 9.35
CA GLN A 144 38.00 14.21 8.94
C GLN A 144 39.04 15.26 8.55
N THR A 145 38.62 16.29 7.80
CA THR A 145 39.48 17.43 7.45
C THR A 145 39.91 18.19 8.70
N GLU A 146 38.99 18.50 9.61
CA GLU A 146 39.29 19.21 10.86
C GLU A 146 40.28 18.43 11.74
N ILE A 147 40.11 17.10 11.86
CA ILE A 147 41.07 16.23 12.57
C ILE A 147 42.45 16.30 11.91
N GLN A 148 42.54 16.26 10.58
CA GLN A 148 43.82 16.34 9.87
C GLN A 148 44.51 17.69 10.10
N GLU A 149 43.75 18.79 10.07
CA GLU A 149 44.24 20.13 10.34
C GLU A 149 44.75 20.26 11.79
N LEU A 150 43.96 19.82 12.77
CA LEU A 150 44.35 19.81 14.18
C LEU A 150 45.60 18.96 14.42
N GLN A 151 45.71 17.79 13.79
CA GLN A 151 46.92 16.97 13.84
C GLN A 151 48.13 17.67 13.23
N SER A 152 47.96 18.42 12.14
CA SER A 152 49.02 19.22 11.53
C SER A 152 49.49 20.34 12.46
N CYS A 153 48.54 21.08 13.05
CA CYS A 153 48.81 22.13 14.03
C CYS A 153 49.53 21.60 15.28
N LEU A 154 49.08 20.45 15.81
CA LEU A 154 49.72 19.79 16.95
C LEU A 154 51.17 19.39 16.64
N ARG A 155 51.43 18.80 15.45
CA ARG A 155 52.80 18.49 15.01
C ARG A 155 53.65 19.75 14.89
N GLY A 156 53.09 20.84 14.34
CA GLY A 156 53.78 22.14 14.23
C GLY A 156 54.15 22.73 15.58
N ASN A 157 53.21 22.74 16.54
CA ASN A 157 53.44 23.20 17.90
C ASN A 157 54.50 22.36 18.61
N HIS A 158 54.43 21.03 18.50
CA HIS A 158 55.42 20.16 19.13
C HIS A 158 56.82 20.42 18.57
N ALA A 159 56.97 20.57 17.25
CA ALA A 159 58.24 20.91 16.63
C ALA A 159 58.79 22.27 17.09
N GLN A 160 57.91 23.25 17.30
CA GLN A 160 58.30 24.57 17.82
C GLN A 160 58.73 24.51 19.28
N GLU A 161 57.97 23.80 20.14
CA GLU A 161 58.32 23.58 21.54
C GLU A 161 59.69 22.88 21.65
N ASP A 162 59.91 21.86 20.83
CA ASP A 162 61.18 21.14 20.71
C ASP A 162 62.36 22.06 20.35
N ARG A 163 62.14 23.05 19.47
CA ARG A 163 63.15 24.06 19.11
C ARG A 163 63.44 24.97 20.30
N VAL A 164 62.41 25.45 20.99
CA VAL A 164 62.55 26.30 22.18
C VAL A 164 63.30 25.55 23.28
N GLN A 165 62.95 24.30 23.59
CA GLN A 165 63.65 23.49 24.58
C GLN A 165 65.12 23.23 24.22
N ARG A 166 65.48 23.15 22.92
CA ARG A 166 66.89 23.06 22.50
C ARG A 166 67.63 24.38 22.75
N GLN A 167 67.01 25.52 22.42
CA GLN A 167 67.59 26.85 22.68
C GLN A 167 67.78 27.09 24.18
N GLU A 168 66.79 26.75 25.01
CA GLU A 168 66.88 26.85 26.47
C GLU A 168 68.01 25.98 27.03
N ARG A 169 68.18 24.75 26.55
CA ARG A 169 69.30 23.88 26.92
C ARG A 169 70.66 24.48 26.54
N GLU A 170 70.76 25.08 25.35
CA GLU A 170 72.00 25.75 24.93
C GLU A 170 72.33 26.94 25.83
N VAL A 171 71.33 27.77 26.17
CA VAL A 171 71.48 28.88 27.10
C VAL A 171 71.90 28.38 28.49
N MET A 172 71.28 27.30 28.96
CA MET A 172 71.60 26.69 30.26
C MET A 172 73.04 26.16 30.29
N LEU A 173 73.53 25.56 29.21
CA LEU A 173 74.93 25.11 29.10
C LEU A 173 75.90 26.29 29.16
N LYS A 174 75.64 27.37 28.41
CA LYS A 174 76.45 28.60 28.44
C LYS A 174 76.46 29.23 29.83
N LEU A 175 75.30 29.30 30.50
CA LEU A 175 75.22 29.80 31.88
C LEU A 175 76.01 28.92 32.86
N LYS A 176 75.94 27.59 32.69
CA LYS A 176 76.73 26.66 33.50
C LYS A 176 78.24 26.90 33.34
N GLU A 177 78.73 27.07 32.13
CA GLU A 177 80.14 27.38 31.87
C GLU A 177 80.59 28.68 32.54
N VAL A 178 79.75 29.71 32.51
CA VAL A 178 80.02 30.98 33.21
C VAL A 178 80.05 30.78 34.73
N VAL A 179 79.09 30.04 35.29
CA VAL A 179 79.04 29.76 36.73
C VAL A 179 80.25 28.94 37.17
N ASP A 180 80.65 27.92 36.41
CA ASP A 180 81.82 27.09 36.74
C ASP A 180 83.11 27.93 36.69
N ARG A 181 83.25 28.82 35.70
CA ARG A 181 84.36 29.79 35.65
C ARG A 181 84.37 30.72 36.86
N GLN A 182 83.22 31.29 37.22
CA GLN A 182 83.11 32.15 38.41
C GLN A 182 83.43 31.40 39.71
N ARG A 183 83.08 30.11 39.81
CA ARG A 183 83.45 29.26 40.95
C ARG A 183 84.95 29.03 41.02
N ASP A 184 85.60 28.75 39.90
CA ASP A 184 87.04 28.55 39.85
C ASP A 184 87.80 29.85 40.15
N GLU A 185 87.34 30.99 39.62
CA GLU A 185 87.84 32.31 39.97
C GLU A 185 87.70 32.59 41.47
N LEU A 186 86.54 32.31 42.08
CA LEU A 186 86.32 32.47 43.51
C LEU A 186 87.27 31.58 44.33
N ARG A 187 87.45 30.31 43.95
CA ARG A 187 88.40 29.40 44.62
C ARG A 187 89.84 29.93 44.53
N ALA A 188 90.25 30.40 43.36
CA ALA A 188 91.58 31.00 43.18
C ALA A 188 91.76 32.25 44.06
N LYS A 189 90.75 33.13 44.14
CA LYS A 189 90.77 34.30 45.03
C LYS A 189 90.83 33.91 46.51
N VAL A 190 90.09 32.88 46.94
CA VAL A 190 90.15 32.35 48.31
C VAL A 190 91.54 31.81 48.63
N GLN A 191 92.16 31.05 47.73
CA GLN A 191 93.54 30.56 47.89
C GLN A 191 94.55 31.71 47.96
N GLN A 192 94.38 32.73 47.13
CA GLN A 192 95.20 33.94 47.14
C GLN A 192 95.09 34.67 48.49
N ILE A 193 93.87 34.90 48.99
CA ILE A 193 93.63 35.49 50.32
C ILE A 193 94.31 34.65 51.40
N ALA A 194 94.17 33.32 51.38
CA ALA A 194 94.81 32.44 52.35
C ALA A 194 96.34 32.53 52.31
N SER A 195 96.96 32.63 51.12
CA SER A 195 98.40 32.86 50.97
C SER A 195 98.82 34.21 51.55
N MET A 196 98.14 35.28 51.17
CA MET A 196 98.40 36.62 51.69
C MET A 196 98.22 36.69 53.20
N SER A 197 97.21 36.03 53.77
CA SER A 197 97.03 35.92 55.22
C SER A 197 98.22 35.20 55.88
N LYS A 198 98.72 34.11 55.31
CA LYS A 198 99.94 33.42 55.81
C LYS A 198 101.17 34.33 55.77
N GLU A 199 101.34 35.09 54.69
CA GLU A 199 102.44 36.06 54.55
C GLU A 199 102.33 37.17 55.60
N VAL A 200 101.14 37.72 55.82
CA VAL A 200 100.87 38.73 56.86
C VAL A 200 101.18 38.18 58.25
N GLU A 201 100.74 36.95 58.56
CA GLU A 201 101.04 36.30 59.83
C GLU A 201 102.55 36.09 60.02
N ALA A 202 103.26 35.61 58.98
CA ALA A 202 104.71 35.44 59.02
C ALA A 202 105.45 36.76 59.28
N VAL A 203 105.01 37.86 58.64
CA VAL A 203 105.56 39.20 58.90
C VAL A 203 105.27 39.65 60.34
N ARG A 204 104.06 39.38 60.87
CA ARG A 204 103.73 39.66 62.27
C ARG A 204 104.62 38.88 63.24
N THR A 205 104.87 37.59 62.99
CA THR A 205 105.75 36.78 63.84
C THR A 205 107.19 37.31 63.83
N LYS A 206 107.72 37.65 62.64
CA LYS A 206 109.05 38.28 62.51
C LYS A 206 109.13 39.61 63.26
N ARG A 207 108.10 40.46 63.15
CA ARG A 207 108.06 41.75 63.88
C ARG A 207 108.02 41.55 65.40
N LEU A 208 107.20 40.62 65.90
CA LEU A 208 107.16 40.28 67.32
C LEU A 208 108.50 39.72 67.82
N HIS A 209 109.20 38.93 66.99
CA HIS A 209 110.53 38.44 67.28
C HIS A 209 111.58 39.57 67.36
N VAL A 210 111.53 40.54 66.42
CA VAL A 210 112.38 41.74 66.45
C VAL A 210 112.05 42.67 67.63
N GLN A 211 110.81 42.71 68.10
CA GLN A 211 110.42 43.46 69.30
C GLN A 211 110.75 42.76 70.63
N SER A 212 111.18 41.48 70.60
CA SER A 212 111.57 40.70 71.78
C SER A 212 113.10 40.58 71.96
N ILE A 213 113.88 41.26 71.10
CA ILE A 213 115.34 41.44 71.17
C ILE A 213 115.61 42.89 71.57
#